data_AF-A0A081P714-F1
#
_entry.id   AF-A0A081P714-F1
#
_cell.length_a   1.000
_cell.length_b   1.000
_cell.length_c   1.000
_cell.angle_alpha   90.00
_cell.angle_beta   90.00
_cell.angle_gamma   90.00
#
_symmetry.space_group_name_H-M   'P 1'
#
loop_
_entity.id
_entity.type
_entity.pdbx_description
1 polymer ?
#
loop_
_entity_poly.entity_id
_entity_poly.type
_entity_poly.pdbx_seq_one_letter_code
_entity_poly.pdbx_strand_id
1 'polypeptide(L)'
;MKKFRKRNLQVSKLQRFRRLMKRAVKLYEQALSEFMEFWYGDMGCEDEQLERSMIVDGKLYHQFCSKMDSMEKIKAKLGTVFSDEMVEDLIQSHEVTTINGKLAFKESDIGRMGDWERATAALVADLGDRRVFTLLIPIYDEPEESGFSDIVECVYEHSSWKLNMIP
;
A
#
# COMPACT_ATOMS: atom_id res chain seq x y z
N MET A 1 42.69 -20.55 -5.76
CA MET A 1 41.99 -19.25 -5.52
C MET A 1 40.69 -19.02 -6.33
N LYS A 2 40.52 -19.54 -7.55
CA LYS A 2 39.28 -19.31 -8.37
C LYS A 2 37.97 -19.89 -7.78
N LYS A 3 38.04 -20.99 -7.02
CA LYS A 3 36.87 -21.69 -6.43
C LYS A 3 36.22 -20.92 -5.26
N PHE A 4 37.03 -20.23 -4.45
CA PHE A 4 36.58 -19.40 -3.32
C PHE A 4 35.86 -18.12 -3.80
N ARG A 5 36.39 -17.46 -4.83
CA ARG A 5 35.78 -16.25 -5.44
C ARG A 5 34.38 -16.53 -6.04
N LYS A 6 34.19 -17.69 -6.68
CA LYS A 6 32.88 -18.09 -7.25
C LYS A 6 31.84 -18.39 -6.17
N ARG A 7 32.22 -19.05 -5.06
CA ARG A 7 31.31 -19.31 -3.93
C ARG A 7 30.85 -18.03 -3.24
N ASN A 8 31.76 -17.09 -2.99
CA ASN A 8 31.41 -15.82 -2.36
C ASN A 8 30.46 -14.97 -3.23
N LEU A 9 30.66 -14.98 -4.56
CA LEU A 9 29.76 -14.28 -5.48
C LEU A 9 28.35 -14.90 -5.50
N GLN A 10 28.22 -16.23 -5.47
CA GLN A 10 26.92 -16.90 -5.43
C GLN A 10 26.17 -16.64 -4.11
N VAL A 11 26.85 -16.67 -2.97
CA VAL A 11 26.26 -16.35 -1.66
C VAL A 11 25.77 -14.90 -1.63
N SER A 12 26.57 -13.96 -2.17
CA SER A 12 26.18 -12.53 -2.22
C SER A 12 24.94 -12.28 -3.09
N LYS A 13 24.81 -12.99 -4.23
CA LYS A 13 23.64 -12.91 -5.11
C LYS A 13 22.40 -13.46 -4.41
N LEU A 14 22.49 -14.64 -3.79
CA LEU A 14 21.37 -15.26 -3.08
C LEU A 14 20.86 -14.39 -1.93
N GLN A 15 21.78 -13.78 -1.16
CA GLN A 15 21.42 -12.83 -0.11
C GLN A 15 20.71 -11.59 -0.66
N ARG A 16 21.17 -11.06 -1.81
CA ARG A 16 20.53 -9.91 -2.47
C ARG A 16 19.11 -10.25 -2.93
N PHE A 17 18.89 -11.43 -3.52
CA PHE A 17 17.56 -11.90 -3.92
C PHE A 17 16.62 -12.05 -2.73
N ARG A 18 17.07 -12.69 -1.64
CA ARG A 18 16.25 -12.82 -0.42
C ARG A 18 15.88 -11.47 0.18
N ARG A 19 16.80 -10.50 0.19
CA ARG A 19 16.53 -9.14 0.65
C ARG A 19 15.51 -8.42 -0.24
N LEU A 20 15.56 -8.63 -1.55
CA LEU A 20 14.60 -8.04 -2.48
C LEU A 20 13.18 -8.55 -2.21
N MET A 21 12.99 -9.88 -2.04
CA MET A 21 11.65 -10.44 -1.80
C MET A 21 11.08 -9.95 -0.47
N LYS A 22 11.89 -9.93 0.59
CA LYS A 22 11.47 -9.37 1.90
C LYS A 22 11.09 -7.89 1.81
N ARG A 23 11.72 -7.13 0.92
CA ARG A 23 11.37 -5.71 0.71
C ARG A 23 10.04 -5.55 -0.01
N ALA A 24 9.71 -6.45 -0.95
CA ALA A 24 8.41 -6.42 -1.63
C ALA A 24 7.26 -6.66 -0.65
N VAL A 25 7.35 -7.71 0.18
CA VAL A 25 6.35 -7.99 1.24
C VAL A 25 6.18 -6.79 2.16
N LYS A 26 7.30 -6.23 2.67
CA LYS A 26 7.26 -5.06 3.55
C LYS A 26 6.68 -3.81 2.92
N LEU A 27 6.94 -3.59 1.63
CA LEU A 27 6.39 -2.43 0.92
C LEU A 27 4.88 -2.57 0.78
N TYR A 28 4.37 -3.77 0.45
CA TYR A 28 2.95 -4.04 0.43
C TYR A 28 2.31 -3.83 1.81
N GLU A 29 2.87 -4.46 2.85
CA GLU A 29 2.39 -4.34 4.23
C GLU A 29 2.36 -2.87 4.69
N GLN A 30 3.41 -2.11 4.40
CA GLN A 30 3.46 -0.67 4.69
C GLN A 30 2.38 0.09 3.93
N ALA A 31 2.19 -0.20 2.63
CA ALA A 31 1.17 0.46 1.82
C ALA A 31 -0.24 0.16 2.34
N LEU A 32 -0.53 -1.09 2.71
CA LEU A 32 -1.79 -1.46 3.32
C LEU A 32 -2.00 -0.74 4.67
N SER A 33 -0.97 -0.68 5.52
CA SER A 33 -1.06 0.03 6.79
C SER A 33 -1.33 1.52 6.59
N GLU A 34 -0.63 2.17 5.67
CA GLU A 34 -0.81 3.60 5.36
C GLU A 34 -2.17 3.87 4.71
N PHE A 35 -2.64 2.96 3.87
CA PHE A 35 -3.97 2.99 3.29
C PHE A 35 -5.05 2.93 4.38
N MET A 36 -4.96 1.95 5.29
CA MET A 36 -5.91 1.78 6.38
C MET A 36 -5.91 2.99 7.33
N GLU A 37 -4.72 3.46 7.71
CA GLU A 37 -4.56 4.63 8.58
C GLU A 37 -5.11 5.91 7.93
N PHE A 38 -4.91 6.08 6.63
CA PHE A 38 -5.35 7.28 5.92
C PHE A 38 -6.87 7.34 5.75
N TRP A 39 -7.52 6.24 5.37
CA TRP A 39 -8.97 6.23 5.10
C TRP A 39 -9.82 5.89 6.33
N TYR A 40 -9.32 5.05 7.23
CA TYR A 40 -10.11 4.51 8.36
C TYR A 40 -9.46 4.76 9.72
N GLY A 41 -8.21 5.24 9.75
CA GLY A 41 -7.58 5.66 10.98
C GLY A 41 -8.20 6.95 11.50
N ASP A 42 -8.12 7.13 12.82
CA ASP A 42 -8.30 8.44 13.41
C ASP A 42 -7.02 9.22 13.08
N MET A 43 -7.03 9.99 11.97
CA MET A 43 -5.89 10.71 11.35
C MET A 43 -5.16 11.73 12.29
N GLY A 44 -5.06 11.49 13.60
CA GLY A 44 -4.53 12.41 14.60
C GLY A 44 -5.33 13.72 14.65
N CYS A 45 -6.61 13.63 14.33
CA CYS A 45 -7.50 14.77 14.26
C CYS A 45 -8.21 14.90 15.60
N GLU A 46 -7.50 15.50 16.56
CA GLU A 46 -7.98 15.91 17.89
C GLU A 46 -9.19 16.87 17.85
N ASP A 47 -9.64 17.30 16.68
CA ASP A 47 -10.88 18.05 16.47
C ASP A 47 -12.09 17.14 16.80
N GLU A 48 -12.31 16.98 18.09
CA GLU A 48 -13.39 16.29 18.78
C GLU A 48 -14.77 16.51 18.12
N GLN A 49 -15.52 15.42 17.98
CA GLN A 49 -16.99 15.38 18.17
C GLN A 49 -17.93 16.04 17.15
N LEU A 50 -17.47 16.49 15.97
CA LEU A 50 -18.41 16.76 14.87
C LEU A 50 -18.63 15.48 14.06
N GLU A 51 -19.89 15.11 13.81
CA GLU A 51 -20.25 14.09 12.82
C GLU A 51 -19.61 14.46 11.47
N ARG A 52 -18.44 13.87 11.18
CA ARG A 52 -17.74 14.02 9.90
C ARG A 52 -18.39 13.16 8.83
N SER A 53 -19.24 12.23 9.24
CA SER A 53 -19.94 11.29 8.38
C SER A 53 -21.28 11.86 7.94
N MET A 54 -21.61 11.74 6.67
CA MET A 54 -22.89 12.20 6.12
C MET A 54 -23.36 11.30 4.99
N ILE A 55 -24.68 11.19 4.85
CA ILE A 55 -25.29 10.48 3.74
C ILE A 55 -25.62 11.49 2.64
N VAL A 56 -25.04 11.31 1.45
CA VAL A 56 -25.32 12.08 0.24
C VAL A 56 -25.70 11.12 -0.86
N ASP A 57 -26.90 11.28 -1.42
CA ASP A 57 -27.46 10.40 -2.46
C ASP A 57 -27.41 8.91 -2.09
N GLY A 58 -27.67 8.59 -0.81
CA GLY A 58 -27.67 7.22 -0.29
C GLY A 58 -26.29 6.62 -0.05
N LYS A 59 -25.21 7.39 -0.22
CA LYS A 59 -23.82 6.94 0.05
C LYS A 59 -23.28 7.62 1.31
N LEU A 60 -22.55 6.86 2.14
CA LEU A 60 -21.85 7.43 3.28
C LEU A 60 -20.55 8.10 2.82
N TYR A 61 -20.34 9.34 3.25
CA TYR A 61 -19.12 10.11 3.06
C TYR A 61 -18.54 10.53 4.40
N HIS A 62 -17.22 10.63 4.50
CA HIS A 62 -16.50 11.17 5.63
C HIS A 62 -15.71 12.40 5.21
N GLN A 63 -15.88 13.52 5.91
CA GLN A 63 -15.08 14.72 5.70
C GLN A 63 -13.65 14.55 6.20
N PHE A 64 -12.69 15.05 5.41
CA PHE A 64 -11.31 15.18 5.86
C PHE A 64 -11.21 16.22 6.97
N CYS A 65 -10.27 16.01 7.89
CA CYS A 65 -9.95 17.03 8.88
C CYS A 65 -9.06 18.13 8.28
N SER A 66 -8.96 19.27 8.96
CA SER A 66 -8.25 20.46 8.49
C SER A 66 -6.80 20.20 8.04
N LYS A 67 -6.13 19.25 8.71
CA LYS A 67 -4.77 18.81 8.35
C LYS A 67 -4.69 18.13 6.98
N MET A 68 -5.78 17.54 6.48
CA MET A 68 -5.86 16.80 5.21
C MET A 68 -6.89 17.37 4.21
N ASP A 69 -7.50 18.51 4.51
CA ASP A 69 -8.56 19.15 3.69
C ASP A 69 -7.99 19.92 2.47
N SER A 70 -7.19 19.24 1.65
CA SER A 70 -6.73 19.75 0.34
C SER A 70 -6.17 18.60 -0.50
N MET A 71 -6.32 18.66 -1.82
CA MET A 71 -5.83 17.59 -2.69
C MET A 71 -4.32 17.43 -2.67
N GLU A 72 -3.58 18.53 -2.57
CA GLU A 72 -2.12 18.52 -2.48
C GLU A 72 -1.63 17.71 -1.28
N LYS A 73 -2.28 17.86 -0.12
CA LYS A 73 -1.90 17.12 1.10
C LYS A 73 -2.24 15.64 1.00
N ILE A 74 -3.40 15.32 0.43
CA ILE A 74 -3.83 13.92 0.20
C ILE A 74 -2.83 13.22 -0.73
N LYS A 75 -2.51 13.85 -1.87
CA LYS A 75 -1.52 13.33 -2.82
C LYS A 75 -0.14 13.20 -2.20
N ALA A 76 0.31 14.19 -1.43
CA ALA A 76 1.59 14.16 -0.75
C ALA A 76 1.68 13.01 0.27
N LYS A 77 0.61 12.75 1.04
CA LYS A 77 0.56 11.66 2.03
C LYS A 77 0.54 10.29 1.36
N LEU A 78 -0.38 10.04 0.44
CA LEU A 78 -0.49 8.75 -0.25
C LEU A 78 0.75 8.47 -1.12
N GLY A 79 1.29 9.49 -1.81
CA GLY A 79 2.49 9.39 -2.63
C GLY A 79 3.78 9.08 -1.86
N THR A 80 3.74 9.02 -0.52
CA THR A 80 4.87 8.48 0.25
C THR A 80 5.07 6.98 0.02
N VAL A 81 4.02 6.24 -0.32
CA VAL A 81 4.08 4.78 -0.48
C VAL A 81 3.49 4.29 -1.82
N PHE A 82 2.50 4.99 -2.36
CA PHE A 82 1.90 4.68 -3.65
C PHE A 82 2.59 5.43 -4.80
N SER A 83 2.54 4.86 -6.01
CA SER A 83 2.96 5.55 -7.23
C SER A 83 2.02 6.71 -7.53
N ASP A 84 2.47 7.67 -8.35
CA ASP A 84 1.62 8.80 -8.73
C ASP A 84 0.32 8.33 -9.42
N GLU A 85 0.42 7.28 -10.25
CA GLU A 85 -0.73 6.63 -10.90
C GLU A 85 -1.73 6.09 -9.87
N MET A 86 -1.27 5.33 -8.88
CA MET A 86 -2.17 4.76 -7.87
C MET A 86 -2.75 5.79 -6.91
N VAL A 87 -2.05 6.89 -6.66
CA VAL A 87 -2.61 7.99 -5.87
C VAL A 87 -3.87 8.54 -6.52
N GLU A 88 -3.86 8.74 -7.85
CA GLU A 88 -5.06 9.20 -8.56
C GLU A 88 -6.18 8.15 -8.52
N ASP A 89 -5.86 6.87 -8.74
CA ASP A 89 -6.84 5.78 -8.69
C ASP A 89 -7.46 5.62 -7.30
N LEU A 90 -6.68 5.81 -6.23
CA LEU A 90 -7.17 5.80 -4.85
C LEU A 90 -8.14 6.96 -4.58
N ILE A 91 -7.79 8.17 -5.01
CA ILE A 91 -8.65 9.35 -4.88
C ILE A 91 -9.97 9.14 -5.65
N GLN A 92 -9.90 8.59 -6.86
CA GLN A 92 -11.07 8.35 -7.69
C GLN A 92 -11.95 7.22 -7.13
N SER A 93 -11.37 6.11 -6.69
CA SER A 93 -12.12 4.96 -6.14
C SER A 93 -12.90 5.30 -4.87
N HIS A 94 -12.35 6.22 -4.06
CA HIS A 94 -12.99 6.76 -2.87
C HIS A 94 -13.90 7.96 -3.17
N GLU A 95 -14.17 8.27 -4.44
CA GLU A 95 -15.03 9.39 -4.88
C GLU A 95 -14.72 10.70 -4.11
N VAL A 96 -13.44 11.04 -3.93
CA VAL A 96 -13.06 12.23 -3.17
C VAL A 96 -13.64 13.47 -3.83
N THR A 97 -14.43 14.23 -3.07
CA THR A 97 -15.19 15.38 -3.59
C THR A 97 -15.35 16.45 -2.52
N THR A 98 -15.88 17.62 -2.90
CA THR A 98 -16.18 18.70 -1.95
C THR A 98 -17.65 18.65 -1.55
N ILE A 99 -17.91 18.55 -0.24
CA ILE A 99 -19.26 18.62 0.34
C ILE A 99 -19.26 19.70 1.42
N ASN A 100 -20.13 20.70 1.29
CA ASN A 100 -20.21 21.86 2.18
C ASN A 100 -18.87 22.61 2.34
N GLY A 101 -18.11 22.72 1.24
CA GLY A 101 -16.85 23.48 1.21
C GLY A 101 -15.65 22.74 1.82
N LYS A 102 -15.79 21.47 2.20
CA LYS A 102 -14.69 20.60 2.68
C LYS A 102 -14.57 19.37 1.81
N LEU A 103 -13.36 18.86 1.66
CA LEU A 103 -13.14 17.56 1.04
C LEU A 103 -13.78 16.46 1.89
N ALA A 104 -14.36 15.49 1.20
CA ALA A 104 -14.92 14.28 1.77
C ALA A 104 -14.60 13.10 0.86
N PHE A 105 -14.59 11.90 1.42
CA PHE A 105 -14.42 10.65 0.69
C PHE A 105 -15.56 9.70 1.00
N LYS A 106 -15.97 8.93 0.01
CA LYS A 106 -16.99 7.91 0.16
C LYS A 106 -16.41 6.73 0.94
N GLU A 107 -17.17 6.25 1.92
CA GLU A 107 -16.85 5.00 2.60
C GLU A 107 -16.77 3.86 1.59
N SER A 108 -15.82 2.95 1.82
CA SER A 108 -15.72 1.72 1.06
C SER A 108 -15.36 0.57 1.99
N ASP A 109 -15.83 -0.63 1.68
CA ASP A 109 -15.50 -1.83 2.44
C ASP A 109 -14.17 -2.39 1.94
N ILE A 110 -13.09 -2.17 2.70
CA ILE A 110 -11.77 -2.65 2.30
C ILE A 110 -11.04 -3.18 3.53
N GLY A 111 -10.53 -4.41 3.41
CA GLY A 111 -9.75 -5.06 4.45
C GLY A 111 -9.57 -6.54 4.18
N ARG A 112 -8.33 -7.02 4.24
CA ARG A 112 -8.00 -8.45 4.30
C ARG A 112 -7.01 -8.67 5.43
N MET A 113 -7.39 -9.50 6.40
CA MET A 113 -6.49 -9.88 7.49
C MET A 113 -5.58 -11.02 7.03
N GLY A 114 -4.31 -10.71 6.77
CA GLY A 114 -3.28 -11.68 6.42
C GLY A 114 -2.20 -11.78 7.50
N ASP A 115 -1.53 -12.92 7.54
CA ASP A 115 -0.32 -13.15 8.31
C ASP A 115 0.90 -12.68 7.52
N TRP A 116 1.26 -11.42 7.73
CA TRP A 116 2.37 -10.75 7.05
C TRP A 116 3.75 -11.29 7.47
N GLU A 117 3.86 -11.90 8.65
CA GLU A 117 5.12 -12.50 9.10
C GLU A 117 5.47 -13.74 8.28
N ARG A 118 4.46 -14.52 7.88
CA ARG A 118 4.61 -15.68 7.00
C ARG A 118 4.49 -15.35 5.51
N ALA A 119 4.11 -14.14 5.15
CA ALA A 119 3.97 -13.75 3.75
C ALA A 119 5.29 -13.88 2.97
N THR A 120 5.19 -14.37 1.73
CA THR A 120 6.34 -14.56 0.85
C THR A 120 6.12 -13.87 -0.48
N ALA A 121 7.23 -13.55 -1.15
CA ALA A 121 7.22 -12.97 -2.49
C ALA A 121 8.17 -13.73 -3.43
N ALA A 122 7.77 -13.82 -4.69
CA ALA A 122 8.58 -14.33 -5.78
C ALA A 122 8.65 -13.29 -6.91
N LEU A 123 9.86 -13.00 -7.40
CA LEU A 123 10.05 -12.07 -8.52
C LEU A 123 9.54 -12.71 -9.81
N VAL A 124 8.61 -12.04 -10.47
CA VAL A 124 8.07 -12.41 -11.79
C VAL A 124 8.86 -11.70 -12.88
N ALA A 125 9.08 -10.39 -12.73
CA ALA A 125 9.81 -9.57 -13.70
C ALA A 125 10.62 -8.46 -13.02
N ASP A 126 11.80 -8.15 -13.57
CA ASP A 126 12.60 -6.96 -13.24
C ASP A 126 12.87 -6.19 -14.54
N LEU A 127 12.25 -5.02 -14.65
CA LEU A 127 12.27 -4.15 -15.83
C LEU A 127 13.08 -2.87 -15.58
N GLY A 128 13.90 -2.85 -14.52
CA GLY A 128 14.69 -1.69 -14.13
C GLY A 128 14.00 -0.85 -13.07
N ASP A 129 13.19 0.12 -13.50
CA ASP A 129 12.37 0.97 -12.62
C ASP A 129 11.04 0.33 -12.23
N ARG A 130 10.66 -0.78 -12.87
CA ARG A 130 9.50 -1.59 -12.50
C ARG A 130 9.90 -3.00 -12.09
N ARG A 131 9.24 -3.53 -11.07
CA ARG A 131 9.36 -4.94 -10.66
C ARG A 131 8.00 -5.51 -10.38
N VAL A 132 7.79 -6.73 -10.86
CA VAL A 132 6.55 -7.48 -10.64
C VAL A 132 6.85 -8.68 -9.77
N PHE A 133 6.02 -8.90 -8.76
CA PHE A 133 6.12 -10.00 -7.81
C PHE A 133 4.81 -10.76 -7.75
N THR A 134 4.88 -12.05 -7.46
CA THR A 134 3.74 -12.78 -6.89
C THR A 134 3.93 -12.78 -5.38
N LEU A 135 2.93 -12.30 -4.64
CA LEU A 135 2.85 -12.42 -3.19
C LEU A 135 1.95 -13.60 -2.84
N LEU A 136 2.31 -14.29 -1.77
CA LEU A 136 1.47 -15.28 -1.10
C LEU A 136 1.35 -14.83 0.36
N ILE A 137 0.13 -14.57 0.79
CA ILE A 137 -0.19 -14.04 2.12
C ILE A 137 -1.10 -15.05 2.81
N PRO A 138 -0.57 -15.86 3.74
CA PRO A 138 -1.37 -16.80 4.51
C PRO A 138 -2.40 -16.10 5.40
N ILE A 139 -3.43 -16.85 5.82
CA ILE A 139 -4.35 -16.42 6.88
C ILE A 139 -3.82 -16.95 8.23
N TYR A 140 -4.02 -16.20 9.32
CA TYR A 140 -3.62 -16.64 10.67
C TYR A 140 -4.30 -17.96 11.04
N ASP A 141 -3.56 -18.84 11.73
CA ASP A 141 -4.02 -20.15 12.20
C ASP A 141 -4.55 -21.10 11.10
N GLU A 142 -4.37 -20.75 9.83
CA GLU A 142 -4.70 -21.59 8.69
C GLU A 142 -3.45 -22.16 8.00
N PRO A 143 -3.58 -23.30 7.29
CA PRO A 143 -2.53 -23.81 6.41
C PRO A 143 -2.08 -22.75 5.40
N GLU A 144 -0.82 -22.80 4.96
CA GLU A 144 -0.27 -21.83 3.99
C GLU A 144 -1.08 -21.77 2.68
N GLU A 145 -1.73 -22.87 2.32
CA GLU A 145 -2.57 -23.01 1.12
C GLU A 145 -3.90 -22.24 1.21
N SER A 146 -4.34 -21.87 2.41
CA SER A 146 -5.53 -21.04 2.64
C SER A 146 -5.28 -19.54 2.46
N GLY A 147 -4.06 -19.13 2.10
CA GLY A 147 -3.72 -17.75 1.85
C GLY A 147 -4.35 -17.18 0.58
N PHE A 148 -4.17 -15.88 0.38
CA PHE A 148 -4.45 -15.21 -0.89
C PHE A 148 -3.14 -14.93 -1.63
N SER A 149 -3.23 -14.86 -2.96
CA SER A 149 -2.10 -14.52 -3.81
C SER A 149 -2.43 -13.32 -4.69
N ASP A 150 -1.50 -12.37 -4.71
CA ASP A 150 -1.61 -11.15 -5.49
C ASP A 150 -0.40 -10.98 -6.42
N ILE A 151 -0.64 -10.40 -7.59
CA ILE A 151 0.41 -9.91 -8.48
C ILE A 151 0.64 -8.46 -8.14
N VAL A 152 1.83 -8.17 -7.63
CA VAL A 152 2.20 -6.86 -7.11
C VAL A 152 3.21 -6.21 -8.04
N GLU A 153 2.85 -5.05 -8.57
CA GLU A 153 3.81 -4.17 -9.26
C GLU A 153 4.38 -3.15 -8.28
N CYS A 154 5.70 -2.99 -8.32
CA CYS A 154 6.41 -1.91 -7.63
C CYS A 154 7.13 -1.05 -8.66
N VAL A 155 7.06 0.26 -8.51
CA VAL A 155 7.68 1.24 -9.43
C VAL A 155 8.64 2.13 -8.65
N TYR A 156 9.77 2.50 -9.26
CA TYR A 156 10.76 3.39 -8.66
C TYR A 156 10.53 4.83 -9.11
N GLU A 157 9.92 5.63 -8.24
CA GLU A 157 9.53 7.02 -8.49
C GLU A 157 9.99 7.91 -7.34
N HIS A 158 10.33 9.17 -7.65
CA HIS A 158 10.76 10.16 -6.65
C HIS A 158 11.84 9.63 -5.69
N SER A 159 12.81 8.88 -6.24
CA SER A 159 13.93 8.26 -5.51
C SER A 159 13.57 7.14 -4.52
N SER A 160 12.38 6.55 -4.62
CA SER A 160 11.94 5.44 -3.75
C SER A 160 11.09 4.41 -4.49
N TRP A 161 11.03 3.18 -3.97
CA TRP A 161 10.12 2.16 -4.50
C TRP A 161 8.72 2.39 -3.93
N LYS A 162 7.72 2.35 -4.80
CA LYS A 162 6.30 2.57 -4.52
C LYS A 162 5.47 1.35 -4.91
N LEU A 163 4.34 1.17 -4.25
CA LEU A 163 3.33 0.18 -4.64
C LEU A 163 2.51 0.75 -5.80
N ASN A 164 2.39 -0.01 -6.89
CA ASN A 164 1.55 0.34 -8.05
C ASN A 164 0.31 -0.57 -8.14
N MET A 165 -0.40 -0.69 -7.02
CA MET A 165 -1.73 -1.31 -6.94
C MET A 165 -2.48 -0.80 -5.69
N ILE A 166 -3.80 -0.97 -5.69
CA ILE A 166 -4.65 -0.79 -4.50
C ILE A 166 -4.59 -2.09 -3.68
N PRO A 167 -4.19 -2.03 -2.39
CA PRO A 167 -3.94 -3.20 -1.56
C PRO A 167 -5.18 -3.83 -0.92
#